data_AF-L9YGN1-F1
#
_entry.id   AF-L9YGN1-F1
#
_cell.length_a   1.000
_cell.length_b   1.000
_cell.length_c   1.000
_cell.angle_alpha   90.00
_cell.angle_beta   90.00
_cell.angle_gamma   90.00
#
_symmetry.space_group_name_H-M   'P 1'
#
loop_
_entity.id
_entity.type
_entity.pdbx_description
1 polymer ?
#
loop_
_entity_poly.entity_id
_entity_poly.type
_entity_poly.pdbx_seq_one_letter_code
_entity_poly.pdbx_strand_id
1 'polypeptide(L)'
;MSVDHRPTESSGVEQPPRDDPLAQLAEDEVLKCRDPATGWVWFYDVRNGIVRKYHCFHGYAPELVSRTEAAETIARAGDVARVGEQHLAMLRGAGE
;
A
#
# COMPACT_ATOMS: atom_id res chain seq x y z
N MET A 1 16.57 -1.82 49.01
CA MET A 1 17.00 -3.02 48.27
C MET A 1 15.99 -3.23 47.16
N SER A 2 16.49 -3.25 45.92
CA SER A 2 15.88 -3.67 44.64
C SER A 2 14.50 -3.15 44.24
N VAL A 3 14.48 -2.14 43.37
CA VAL A 3 13.40 -1.98 42.40
C VAL A 3 13.90 -2.58 41.09
N ASP A 4 13.36 -3.73 40.72
CA ASP A 4 13.65 -4.43 39.47
C ASP A 4 12.94 -3.69 38.33
N HIS A 5 13.68 -2.85 37.61
CA HIS A 5 13.20 -2.24 36.36
C HIS A 5 13.68 -3.12 35.21
N ARG A 6 12.88 -4.12 34.82
CA ARG A 6 13.04 -4.77 33.50
C ARG A 6 12.68 -3.74 32.44
N PRO A 7 13.60 -3.34 31.53
CA PRO A 7 13.19 -2.72 30.29
C PRO A 7 12.57 -3.84 29.45
N THR A 8 11.24 -3.81 29.30
CA THR A 8 10.57 -4.62 28.28
C THR A 8 11.06 -4.11 26.93
N GLU A 9 11.92 -4.90 26.28
CA GLU A 9 12.15 -4.87 24.85
C GLU A 9 10.81 -5.10 24.15
N SER A 10 10.02 -4.03 23.97
CA SER A 10 9.00 -4.00 22.94
C SER A 10 9.68 -3.47 21.71
N SER A 11 10.20 -4.40 20.90
CA SER A 11 10.53 -4.21 19.50
C SER A 11 9.62 -3.16 18.88
N GLY A 12 10.21 -2.03 18.50
CA GLY A 12 9.54 -0.92 17.81
C GLY A 12 9.16 -1.32 16.39
N VAL A 13 8.36 -2.37 16.25
CA VAL A 13 7.49 -2.50 15.08
C VAL A 13 6.44 -1.44 15.27
N GLU A 14 6.66 -0.30 14.63
CA GLU A 14 5.64 0.70 14.34
C GLU A 14 4.43 -0.07 13.82
N GLN A 15 3.47 -0.35 14.71
CA GLN A 15 2.26 -1.02 14.32
C GLN A 15 1.60 -0.07 13.33
N PRO A 16 1.34 -0.52 12.10
CA PRO A 16 0.69 0.34 11.15
C PRO A 16 -0.63 0.83 11.75
N PRO A 17 -1.03 2.08 11.43
CA PRO A 17 -2.29 2.60 11.92
C PRO A 17 -3.38 1.55 11.66
N ARG A 18 -4.25 1.29 12.64
CA ARG A 18 -5.25 0.22 12.54
C ARG A 18 -6.21 0.38 11.34
N ASP A 19 -6.25 1.58 10.78
CA ASP A 19 -7.02 1.95 9.59
C ASP A 19 -6.21 1.88 8.29
N ASP A 20 -4.98 1.38 8.33
CA ASP A 20 -4.09 1.34 7.16
C ASP A 20 -4.56 0.24 6.19
N PRO A 21 -5.14 0.61 5.03
CA PRO A 21 -5.69 -0.35 4.09
C PRO A 21 -4.60 -1.21 3.44
N LEU A 22 -3.36 -0.73 3.46
CA LEU A 22 -2.17 -1.43 2.97
C LEU A 22 -1.63 -2.44 3.99
N ALA A 23 -1.95 -2.31 5.28
CA ALA A 23 -1.57 -3.28 6.31
C ALA A 23 -2.26 -4.62 6.14
N GLN A 24 -3.42 -4.63 5.48
CA GLN A 24 -4.23 -5.81 5.25
C GLN A 24 -3.96 -6.46 3.88
N LEU A 25 -3.03 -5.91 3.10
CA LEU A 25 -2.69 -6.40 1.77
C LEU A 25 -1.68 -7.54 1.89
N ALA A 26 -1.96 -8.68 1.27
CA ALA A 26 -0.97 -9.75 1.15
C ALA A 26 0.15 -9.36 0.16
N GLU A 27 1.28 -10.07 0.22
CA GLU A 27 2.46 -9.79 -0.63
C GLU A 27 2.21 -10.00 -2.14
N ASP A 28 1.19 -10.79 -2.50
CA ASP A 28 0.75 -11.05 -3.89
C ASP A 28 -0.55 -10.29 -4.24
N GLU A 29 -1.04 -9.46 -3.31
CA GLU A 29 -2.21 -8.61 -3.53
C GLU A 29 -1.77 -7.19 -3.88
N VAL A 30 -2.58 -6.60 -4.76
CA VAL A 30 -2.44 -5.22 -5.21
C VAL A 30 -3.75 -4.52 -4.90
N LEU A 31 -3.66 -3.35 -4.29
CA LEU A 31 -4.80 -2.54 -3.93
C LEU A 31 -5.09 -1.56 -5.06
N LYS A 32 -6.23 -1.73 -5.72
CA LYS A 32 -6.75 -0.83 -6.75
C LYS A 32 -7.63 0.23 -6.09
N CYS A 33 -7.26 1.49 -6.25
CA CYS A 33 -8.02 2.63 -5.79
C CYS A 33 -8.46 3.48 -6.96
N ARG A 34 -9.72 3.89 -6.95
CA ARG A 34 -10.21 4.93 -7.84
C ARG A 34 -10.42 6.21 -7.07
N ASP A 35 -9.68 7.24 -7.47
CA ASP A 35 -9.88 8.59 -7.00
C ASP A 35 -11.17 9.15 -7.62
N PRO A 36 -12.19 9.52 -6.82
CA PRO A 36 -13.47 9.99 -7.34
C PRO A 36 -13.41 11.44 -7.83
N ALA A 37 -12.42 12.22 -7.38
CA ALA A 37 -12.28 13.63 -7.75
C ALA A 37 -11.68 13.80 -9.15
N THR A 38 -10.69 12.98 -9.49
CA THR A 38 -9.96 13.00 -10.77
C THR A 38 -10.35 11.86 -11.71
N GLY A 39 -11.01 10.82 -11.18
CA GLY A 39 -11.30 9.58 -11.90
C GLY A 39 -10.09 8.67 -12.06
N TRP A 40 -8.93 9.00 -11.47
CA TRP A 40 -7.68 8.28 -11.62
C TRP A 40 -7.71 6.93 -10.93
N VAL A 41 -7.07 5.94 -11.54
CA VAL A 41 -7.01 4.58 -11.00
C VAL A 41 -5.57 4.26 -10.63
N TRP A 42 -5.33 4.22 -9.33
CA TRP A 42 -4.05 3.89 -8.74
C TRP A 42 -4.03 2.43 -8.30
N PHE A 43 -2.88 1.79 -8.43
CA PHE A 43 -2.64 0.44 -7.92
C PHE A 43 -1.50 0.52 -6.92
N TYR A 44 -1.61 -0.14 -5.77
CA TYR A 44 -0.58 -0.13 -4.73
C TYR A 44 -0.18 -1.56 -4.39
N ASP A 45 1.12 -1.85 -4.34
CA ASP A 45 1.66 -3.09 -3.75
C ASP A 45 2.53 -2.76 -2.54
N VAL A 46 2.64 -3.73 -1.64
CA VAL A 46 3.57 -3.67 -0.50
C VAL A 46 4.50 -4.87 -0.58
N ARG A 47 5.76 -4.64 -0.93
CA ARG A 47 6.80 -5.68 -1.01
C ARG A 47 7.95 -5.34 -0.08
N ASN A 48 8.29 -6.24 0.84
CA ASN A 48 9.33 -6.01 1.86
C ASN A 48 9.12 -4.72 2.67
N GLY A 49 7.86 -4.37 2.95
CA GLY A 49 7.51 -3.13 3.65
C GLY A 49 7.65 -1.84 2.82
N ILE A 50 8.01 -1.96 1.54
CA ILE A 50 8.10 -0.84 0.60
C ILE A 50 6.77 -0.74 -0.14
N VAL A 51 6.13 0.43 -0.05
CA VAL A 51 4.91 0.71 -0.81
C VAL A 51 5.28 1.27 -2.18
N ARG A 52 4.70 0.68 -3.22
CA ARG A 52 4.83 1.19 -4.59
C ARG A 52 3.44 1.46 -5.13
N LYS A 53 3.32 2.54 -5.89
CA LYS A 53 2.12 2.86 -6.65
C LYS A 53 2.36 2.72 -8.15
N TYR A 54 1.32 2.36 -8.87
CA TYR A 54 1.29 2.24 -10.32
C TYR A 54 0.08 2.97 -10.86
N HIS A 55 0.24 3.54 -12.06
CA HIS A 55 -0.81 4.29 -12.71
C HIS A 55 -0.70 4.16 -14.23
N CYS A 56 -1.84 4.17 -14.92
CA CYS A 56 -1.88 4.01 -16.37
C CYS A 56 -1.14 5.11 -17.13
N PHE A 57 -1.16 6.36 -16.64
CA PHE A 57 -0.45 7.49 -17.26
C PHE A 57 1.07 7.28 -17.32
N HIS A 58 1.64 6.56 -16.35
CA HIS A 58 3.06 6.23 -16.30
C HIS A 58 3.35 4.85 -16.89
N GLY A 59 2.42 4.27 -17.66
CA GLY A 59 2.56 2.91 -18.20
C GLY A 59 2.69 1.84 -17.11
N TYR A 60 2.09 2.06 -15.94
CA TYR A 60 2.27 1.21 -14.77
C TYR A 60 3.74 1.03 -14.35
N ALA A 61 4.55 2.09 -14.49
CA ALA A 61 5.86 2.14 -13.87
C ALA A 61 5.74 2.17 -12.33
N PRO A 62 6.58 1.41 -11.59
CA PRO A 62 6.58 1.44 -10.14
C PRO A 62 7.11 2.78 -9.63
N GLU A 63 6.28 3.51 -8.89
CA GLU A 63 6.69 4.70 -8.16
C GLU A 63 6.73 4.41 -6.65
N LEU A 64 7.91 4.59 -6.04
CA LEU A 64 8.11 4.41 -4.61
C LEU A 64 7.41 5.54 -3.86
N VAL A 65 6.49 5.20 -2.97
CA VAL A 65 5.76 6.16 -2.16
C VAL A 65 5.81 5.81 -0.69
N SER A 66 5.72 6.84 0.14
CA SER A 66 5.57 6.65 1.58
C SER A 66 4.23 5.98 1.86
N ARG A 67 4.23 5.08 2.85
CA ARG A 67 3.01 4.41 3.31
C ARG A 67 1.91 5.40 3.69
N THR A 68 2.27 6.47 4.40
CA THR A 68 1.34 7.53 4.80
C THR A 68 0.67 8.19 3.60
N GLU A 69 1.43 8.55 2.56
CA GLU A 69 0.88 9.18 1.35
C GLU A 69 -0.07 8.22 0.61
N ALA A 70 0.32 6.96 0.50
CA ALA A 70 -0.53 5.94 -0.10
C ALA A 70 -1.81 5.76 0.73
N ALA A 71 -1.72 5.60 2.05
CA ALA A 71 -2.85 5.46 2.95
C ALA A 71 -3.80 6.68 2.89
N GLU A 72 -3.27 7.90 2.86
CA GLU A 72 -4.08 9.12 2.70
C GLU A 72 -4.82 9.15 1.35
N THR A 73 -4.15 8.73 0.28
CA THR A 73 -4.76 8.66 -1.05
C THR A 73 -5.87 7.61 -1.08
N ILE A 74 -5.63 6.44 -0.48
CA ILE A 74 -6.60 5.35 -0.41
C ILE A 74 -7.78 5.72 0.49
N ALA A 75 -7.55 6.40 1.61
CA ALA A 75 -8.60 6.87 2.50
C ALA A 75 -9.53 7.92 1.84
N ARG A 76 -9.00 8.64 0.85
CA ARG A 76 -9.78 9.57 0.01
C ARG A 76 -10.40 8.89 -1.22
N ALA A 77 -9.96 7.68 -1.57
CA ALA A 77 -10.51 6.93 -2.68
C ALA A 77 -11.94 6.49 -2.34
N GLY A 78 -12.86 6.72 -3.26
CA GLY A 78 -14.27 6.35 -3.08
C GLY A 78 -14.52 4.87 -3.38
N ASP A 79 -13.68 4.27 -4.21
CA ASP A 79 -13.76 2.86 -4.58
C ASP A 79 -12.38 2.22 -4.39
N VAL A 80 -12.33 1.20 -3.53
CA VAL A 80 -11.12 0.46 -3.19
C VAL A 80 -11.40 -1.01 -3.38
N ALA A 81 -10.63 -1.66 -4.24
CA ALA A 81 -10.73 -3.08 -4.54
C ALA A 81 -9.37 -3.75 -4.40
N ARG A 82 -9.34 -4.97 -3.85
CA ARG A 82 -8.13 -5.80 -3.84
C ARG A 82 -8.13 -6.66 -5.10
N VAL A 83 -7.03 -6.63 -5.84
CA VAL A 83 -6.80 -7.44 -7.04
C VAL A 83 -5.50 -8.22 -6.86
N GLY A 84 -5.36 -9.35 -7.53
CA GLY A 84 -4.08 -10.08 -7.50
C GLY A 84 -3.00 -9.35 -8.31
N GLU A 85 -1.73 -9.58 -7.99
CA GLU A 85 -0.59 -9.07 -8.75
C GLU A 85 -0.67 -9.40 -10.25
N GLN A 86 -1.21 -10.58 -10.59
CA GLN A 86 -1.45 -10.99 -11.96
C GLN A 86 -2.31 -9.99 -12.75
N HIS A 87 -3.28 -9.32 -12.11
CA HIS A 87 -4.09 -8.29 -12.75
C HIS A 87 -3.25 -7.07 -13.13
N LEU A 88 -2.37 -6.63 -12.23
CA LEU A 88 -1.43 -5.54 -12.51
C LEU A 88 -0.43 -5.95 -13.60
N ALA A 89 0.08 -7.18 -13.57
CA ALA A 89 1.00 -7.70 -14.58
C ALA A 89 0.36 -7.73 -15.98
N MET A 90 -0.92 -8.14 -16.09
CA MET A 90 -1.66 -8.06 -17.35
C MET A 90 -1.78 -6.62 -17.86
N LEU A 91 -2.09 -5.67 -16.97
CA LEU A 91 -2.20 -4.25 -17.34
C LEU A 91 -0.86 -3.66 -17.79
N ARG A 92 0.24 -4.11 -17.20
CA ARG A 92 1.60 -3.68 -17.54
C ARG A 92 2.10 -4.30 -18.85
N GLY A 93 1.72 -5.55 -19.15
CA GLY A 93 2.10 -6.27 -20.37
C GLY A 93 1.17 -5.99 -21.58
N ALA A 94 -0.06 -5.51 -21.36
CA ALA A 94 -0.98 -5.16 -22.44
C ALA A 94 -0.60 -3.86 -23.20
N GLY A 95 0.48 -3.19 -22.79
CA GLY A 95 1.02 -2.00 -23.45
C GLY A 95 2.14 -2.29 -24.45
N GLU A 96 2.47 -3.55 -24.72
CA GLU A 96 3.45 -3.99 -25.73
C GLU A 96 2.81 -4.28 -27.10
#